data_AF-A0A9D6R8T2-F1
#
_entry.id   AF-A0A9D6R8T2-F1
#
_cell.length_a   1.000
_cell.length_b   1.000
_cell.length_c   1.000
_cell.angle_alpha   90.00
_cell.angle_beta   90.00
_cell.angle_gamma   90.00
#
_symmetry.space_group_name_H-M   'P 1'
#
loop_
_entity.id
_entity.type
_entity.pdbx_description
1 polymer ?
#
loop_
_entity_poly.entity_id
_entity_poly.type
_entity_poly.pdbx_seq_one_letter_code
_entity_poly.pdbx_strand_id
1 'polypeptide(L)' 'MINAELIQAARIIQHGGVVAYATEYCFGFGCDHMNRSAVLH' A
#
# COMPACT_ATOMS: atom_id res chain seq x y z
N MET A 1 13.41 15.88 3.01
CA MET A 1 12.70 15.64 1.74
C MET A 1 11.93 14.34 1.87
N ILE A 2 10.60 14.36 1.76
CA ILE A 2 9.80 13.13 1.70
C ILE A 2 9.75 12.68 0.23
N ASN A 3 9.92 11.38 -0.02
CA ASN A 3 9.86 10.80 -1.37
C ASN A 3 8.42 10.89 -1.93
N ALA A 4 8.26 11.45 -3.13
CA ALA A 4 6.97 11.58 -3.82
C ALA A 4 6.27 10.23 -4.05
N GLU A 5 7.05 9.17 -4.29
CA GLU A 5 6.53 7.80 -4.49
C GLU A 5 5.90 7.24 -3.23
N LEU A 6 6.54 7.49 -2.06
CA LEU A 6 6.00 7.08 -0.77
C LEU A 6 4.72 7.85 -0.42
N ILE A 7 4.66 9.15 -0.75
CA ILE A 7 3.44 9.95 -0.59
C ILE A 7 2.32 9.36 -1.46
N GLN A 8 2.63 9.03 -2.71
CA GLN A 8 1.64 8.47 -3.62
C GLN A 8 1.14 7.09 -3.15
N ALA A 9 2.04 6.21 -2.71
CA ALA A 9 1.66 4.91 -2.14
C ALA A 9 0.76 5.06 -0.91
N ALA A 10 1.09 6.00 -0.01
CA ALA A 10 0.26 6.28 1.16
C ALA A 10 -1.14 6.77 0.77
N ARG A 11 -1.26 7.64 -0.25
CA ARG A 11 -2.57 8.08 -0.77
C ARG A 11 -3.37 6.93 -1.35
N ILE A 12 -2.73 6.05 -2.12
CA ILE A 12 -3.39 4.86 -2.68
C ILE A 12 -3.96 3.98 -1.57
N ILE A 13 -3.16 3.67 -0.55
CA ILE A 13 -3.58 2.88 0.63
C ILE A 13 -4.78 3.53 1.33
N GLN A 14 -4.71 4.85 1.58
CA GLN A 14 -5.78 5.61 2.26
C GLN A 14 -7.10 5.66 1.47
N HIS A 15 -7.05 5.51 0.14
CA HIS A 15 -8.25 5.49 -0.71
C HIS A 15 -8.71 4.07 -1.06
N GLY A 16 -8.22 3.06 -0.34
CA GLY A 16 -8.65 1.67 -0.51
C GLY A 16 -7.95 0.90 -1.63
N GLY A 17 -6.85 1.42 -2.16
CA GLY A 17 -6.02 0.71 -3.12
C GLY A 17 -5.02 -0.25 -2.47
N VAL A 18 -4.43 -1.11 -3.29
CA VAL A 18 -3.38 -2.08 -2.90
C VAL A 18 -2.07 -1.67 -3.58
N VAL A 19 -0.96 -1.73 -2.84
CA VAL A 19 0.38 -1.36 -3.32
C VAL A 19 1.33 -2.54 -3.17
N ALA A 20 2.09 -2.86 -4.22
CA ALA A 20 3.21 -3.78 -4.13
C ALA A 20 4.46 -3.06 -3.58
N TYR A 21 5.16 -3.67 -2.64
CA TYR A 21 6.37 -3.10 -2.05
C TYR A 21 7.44 -4.17 -1.79
N ALA A 22 8.71 -3.77 -1.88
CA ALA A 22 9.82 -4.67 -1.60
C ALA A 22 10.01 -4.86 -0.08
N THR A 23 10.37 -6.07 0.32
CA THR A 23 10.88 -6.42 1.65
C THR A 23 12.25 -7.09 1.52
N GLU A 24 12.90 -7.41 2.62
CA GLU A 24 14.18 -8.13 2.64
C GLU A 24 14.09 -9.58 2.13
N TYR A 25 12.89 -10.16 2.01
CA TYR A 25 12.68 -11.54 1.55
C TYR A 25 11.92 -11.66 0.23
N CYS A 26 10.88 -10.85 0.02
CA CYS A 26 10.03 -10.91 -1.16
C CYS A 26 9.28 -9.59 -1.40
N PHE A 27 8.52 -9.51 -2.50
CA PHE A 27 7.53 -8.45 -2.64
C PHE A 27 6.27 -8.79 -1.84
N GLY A 28 5.75 -7.80 -1.11
CA GLY A 28 4.48 -7.86 -0.41
C GLY A 28 3.43 -6.97 -1.06
N PHE A 29 2.16 -7.26 -0.81
CA PHE A 29 1.03 -6.38 -1.13
C PHE A 29 0.49 -5.76 0.16
N GLY A 30 0.40 -4.42 0.19
CA GLY A 30 -0.08 -3.65 1.33
C GLY A 30 -1.34 -2.88 1.00
N CYS A 31 -2.24 -2.76 1.96
CA CYS A 31 -3.49 -1.99 1.85
C CYS A 31 -3.91 -1.46 3.23
N ASP A 32 -4.99 -0.68 3.29
CA ASP A 32 -5.60 -0.32 4.57
C ASP A 32 -6.33 -1.54 5.16
N HIS A 33 -5.78 -2.09 6.24
CA HIS A 33 -6.34 -3.22 6.99
C HIS A 33 -7.78 -3.04 7.48
N MET A 34 -8.26 -1.79 7.64
CA MET A 34 -9.65 -1.51 8.02
C MET A 34 -10.59 -1.49 6.82
N ASN A 35 -10.05 -1.39 5.60
CA ASN A 35 -10.83 -1.48 4.37
C ASN A 35 -11.01 -2.95 3.97
N ARG A 36 -12.14 -3.52 4.37
CA ARG A 36 -12.48 -4.93 4.08
C ARG A 36 -12.43 -5.28 2.59
N SER A 37 -12.79 -4.35 1.70
CA SER A 37 -12.73 -4.59 0.25
C SER A 37 -11.29 -4.73 -0.23
N ALA A 38 -10.37 -3.92 0.29
CA ALA A 38 -8.97 -3.96 -0.09
C ALA A 38 -8.26 -5.22 0.44
N VAL A 39 -8.67 -5.70 1.61
CA VAL A 39 -8.14 -6.94 2.21
C VAL A 39 -8.60 -8.20 1.49
N LEU A 40 -9.82 -8.21 0.93
CA LEU A 40 -10.42 -9.36 0.25
C LEU A 40 -10.21 -9.36 -1.28
N HIS A 41 -9.41 -8.43 -1.79
CA HIS A 41 -9.14 -8.30 -3.22
C HIS A 41 -8.36 -9.48 -3.80
#